data_AF-A0A7J2TM44-F1
#
_entry.id   AF-A0A7J2TM44-F1
#
_cell.length_a   1.000
_cell.length_b   1.000
_cell.length_c   1.000
_cell.angle_alpha   90.00
_cell.angle_beta   90.00
_cell.angle_gamma   90.00
#
_symmetry.space_group_name_H-M   'P 1'
#
loop_
_entity.id
_entity.type
_entity.pdbx_description
1 polymer ?
#
loop_
_entity_poly.entity_id
_entity_poly.type
_entity_poly.pdbx_seq_one_letter_code
_entity_poly.pdbx_strand_id
1 'polypeptide(L)'
;MNELESIEETAQRILQENPAAAVRFRLLRDVLKLSPPNGELISAKQEMLQSRWVLELKKEQKEDGSWGRFHSTMKTKGKILTTEAAVERGLALGLEASDPIFQAAINYLSRLLDGSLEFPDPPERNNRWATGKQLFVAATLARICPTHTALDKTWEMWATIAKQTFTSGKYDPEAEMRAHQMLTGASVKNSYLMLNGKYQLALLGSRAASLPKTLEFALIDWVWHKKNSVGYLGIQLSNPSNHFTPSMLDRFFTSLELLSCFPSWRKFARNIIDWLWTQRNNEDLWDFGLRANTSVYFPLSESWRRTRHRQHDWSTRVLALLRNYYETQNKLK
;
A
#
# COMPACT_ATOMS: atom_id res chain seq x y z
N MET A 1 -27.17 -13.85 -5.70
CA MET A 1 -26.54 -13.23 -4.51
C MET A 1 -25.64 -12.12 -5.01
N ASN A 2 -25.80 -10.92 -4.47
CA ASN A 2 -24.99 -9.76 -4.85
C ASN A 2 -23.55 -9.95 -4.30
N GLU A 3 -22.49 -9.68 -5.06
CA GLU A 3 -21.12 -9.88 -4.56
C GLU A 3 -20.81 -9.01 -3.33
N LEU A 4 -21.43 -7.83 -3.21
CA LEU A 4 -21.32 -7.00 -2.01
C LEU A 4 -21.97 -7.65 -0.78
N GLU A 5 -23.13 -8.28 -0.96
CA GLU A 5 -23.83 -9.02 0.09
C GLU A 5 -22.98 -10.21 0.56
N SER A 6 -22.40 -10.98 -0.37
CA SER A 6 -21.48 -12.08 -0.03
C SER A 6 -20.23 -11.61 0.72
N ILE A 7 -19.66 -10.45 0.37
CA ILE A 7 -18.55 -9.81 1.09
C ILE A 7 -18.97 -9.47 2.54
N GLU A 8 -20.14 -8.87 2.71
CA GLU A 8 -20.67 -8.46 4.02
C GLU A 8 -21.00 -9.66 4.91
N GLU A 9 -21.69 -10.68 4.37
CA GLU A 9 -22.00 -11.94 5.06
C GLU A 9 -20.72 -12.66 5.52
N THR A 10 -19.71 -12.73 4.65
CA THR A 10 -18.44 -13.37 4.99
C THR A 10 -17.73 -12.62 6.11
N ALA A 11 -17.71 -11.28 6.07
CA ALA A 11 -17.13 -10.46 7.13
C ALA A 11 -17.87 -10.63 8.47
N GLN A 12 -19.21 -10.64 8.46
CA GLN A 12 -20.03 -10.87 9.65
C GLN A 12 -19.78 -12.24 10.27
N ARG A 13 -19.67 -13.29 9.46
CA ARG A 13 -19.34 -14.64 9.94
C ARG A 13 -17.95 -14.68 10.61
N ILE A 14 -16.95 -14.04 10.02
CA ILE A 14 -15.62 -13.94 10.67
C ILE A 14 -15.72 -13.19 12.01
N LEU A 15 -16.51 -12.11 12.08
CA LEU A 15 -16.71 -11.34 13.32
C LEU A 15 -17.38 -12.16 14.43
N GLN A 16 -18.34 -13.02 14.09
CA GLN A 16 -19.02 -13.92 15.04
C GLN A 16 -18.07 -14.94 15.69
N GLU A 17 -16.93 -15.23 15.06
CA GLU A 17 -15.92 -16.15 15.57
C GLU A 17 -14.91 -15.48 16.50
N ASN A 18 -15.15 -14.23 16.90
CA ASN A 18 -14.30 -13.45 17.79
C ASN A 18 -12.83 -13.39 17.32
N PRO A 19 -12.57 -12.80 16.14
CA PRO A 19 -11.24 -12.78 15.55
C PRO A 19 -10.31 -11.81 16.31
N ALA A 20 -9.02 -11.85 15.99
CA ALA A 20 -8.04 -10.95 16.60
C ALA A 20 -8.41 -9.47 16.41
N ALA A 21 -7.96 -8.61 17.34
CA ALA A 21 -8.39 -7.20 17.39
C ALA A 21 -8.14 -6.42 16.09
N ALA A 22 -6.96 -6.59 15.47
CA ALA A 22 -6.65 -5.97 14.17
C ALA A 22 -7.60 -6.46 13.06
N VAL A 23 -7.89 -7.77 13.00
CA VAL A 23 -8.85 -8.34 12.03
C VAL A 23 -10.24 -7.74 12.22
N ARG A 24 -10.77 -7.77 13.46
CA ARG A 24 -12.10 -7.22 13.76
C ARG A 24 -12.21 -5.76 13.35
N PHE A 25 -11.25 -4.93 13.74
CA PHE A 25 -11.26 -3.51 13.39
C PHE A 25 -11.20 -3.29 11.87
N ARG A 26 -10.31 -4.01 11.18
CA ARG A 26 -10.18 -3.97 9.71
C ARG A 26 -11.46 -4.41 9.00
N LEU A 27 -12.15 -5.45 9.46
CA LEU A 27 -13.42 -5.89 8.86
C LEU A 27 -14.52 -4.84 9.03
N LEU A 28 -14.68 -4.30 10.24
CA LEU A 28 -15.67 -3.26 10.52
C LEU A 28 -15.43 -1.99 9.71
N ARG A 29 -14.17 -1.52 9.65
CA ARG A 29 -13.80 -0.28 8.95
C ARG A 29 -13.72 -0.45 7.44
N ASP A 30 -12.96 -1.43 6.96
CA ASP A 30 -12.56 -1.47 5.55
C ASP A 30 -13.49 -2.29 4.68
N VAL A 31 -14.16 -3.28 5.27
CA VAL A 31 -15.07 -4.19 4.57
C VAL A 31 -16.53 -3.76 4.76
N LEU A 32 -16.99 -3.63 6.01
CA LEU A 32 -18.35 -3.22 6.33
C LEU A 32 -18.58 -1.70 6.26
N LYS A 33 -17.50 -0.90 6.18
CA LYS A 33 -17.55 0.57 6.03
C LYS A 33 -18.34 1.28 7.12
N LEU A 34 -18.30 0.74 8.35
CA LEU A 34 -18.86 1.45 9.49
C LEU A 34 -18.12 2.77 9.70
N SER A 35 -18.86 3.82 10.02
CA SER A 35 -18.33 5.16 10.27
C SER A 35 -18.67 5.62 11.69
N PRO A 36 -17.82 6.41 12.35
CA PRO A 36 -18.17 7.03 13.61
C PRO A 36 -19.40 7.95 13.49
N PRO A 37 -20.24 8.06 14.53
CA PRO A 37 -20.15 7.36 15.81
C PRO A 37 -20.76 5.95 15.73
N ASN A 38 -19.93 4.91 15.86
CA ASN A 38 -20.37 3.52 15.98
C ASN A 38 -19.60 2.87 17.13
N GLY A 39 -20.32 2.41 18.17
CA GLY A 39 -19.71 1.93 19.41
C GLY A 39 -18.85 0.67 19.21
N GLU A 40 -19.27 -0.24 18.34
CA GLU A 40 -18.52 -1.45 18.02
C GLU A 40 -17.21 -1.12 17.32
N LEU A 41 -17.24 -0.23 16.32
CA LEU A 41 -16.04 0.25 15.63
C LEU A 41 -15.07 0.95 16.59
N ILE A 42 -15.59 1.79 17.49
CA ILE A 42 -14.77 2.51 18.49
C ILE A 42 -14.10 1.52 19.45
N SER A 43 -14.84 0.54 19.98
CA SER A 43 -14.29 -0.50 20.85
C SER A 43 -13.23 -1.33 20.13
N ALA A 44 -13.53 -1.78 18.90
CA ALA A 44 -12.59 -2.53 18.09
C ALA A 44 -11.31 -1.74 17.81
N LYS A 45 -11.40 -0.42 17.57
CA LYS A 45 -10.23 0.45 17.43
C LYS A 45 -9.40 0.48 18.71
N GLN A 46 -10.03 0.71 19.86
CA GLN A 46 -9.34 0.75 21.16
C GLN A 46 -8.61 -0.55 21.46
N GLU A 47 -9.23 -1.69 21.19
CA GLU A 47 -8.62 -3.02 21.38
C GLU A 47 -7.49 -3.29 20.38
N MET A 48 -7.65 -2.87 19.12
CA MET A 48 -6.59 -2.96 18.10
C MET A 48 -5.36 -2.16 18.53
N LEU A 49 -5.54 -0.97 19.09
CA LEU A 49 -4.44 -0.13 19.60
C LEU A 49 -3.68 -0.77 20.78
N GLN A 50 -4.29 -1.73 21.49
CA GLN A 50 -3.65 -2.51 22.56
C GLN A 50 -3.11 -3.88 22.09
N SER A 51 -3.25 -4.20 20.80
CA SER A 51 -2.70 -5.44 20.25
C SER A 51 -1.17 -5.49 20.35
N ARG A 52 -0.60 -6.69 20.43
CA ARG A 52 0.85 -6.88 20.58
C ARG A 52 1.62 -6.19 19.47
N TRP A 53 1.12 -6.27 18.24
CA TRP A 53 1.81 -5.75 17.06
C TRP A 53 1.83 -4.22 17.05
N VAL A 54 0.77 -3.56 17.51
CA VAL A 54 0.74 -2.10 17.66
C VAL A 54 1.62 -1.66 18.82
N LEU A 55 1.60 -2.39 19.94
CA LEU A 55 2.48 -2.11 21.08
C LEU A 55 3.96 -2.31 20.73
N GLU A 56 4.29 -3.26 19.86
CA GLU A 56 5.66 -3.43 19.34
C GLU A 56 6.09 -2.25 18.47
N LEU A 57 5.22 -1.77 17.56
CA LEU A 57 5.48 -0.53 16.80
C LEU A 57 5.74 0.66 17.71
N LYS A 58 4.87 0.85 18.72
CA LYS A 58 4.99 1.94 19.69
C LYS A 58 6.30 1.85 20.49
N LYS A 59 6.67 0.65 20.93
CA LYS A 59 7.89 0.44 21.74
C LYS A 59 9.17 0.73 20.95
N GLU A 60 9.20 0.39 19.67
CA GLU A 60 10.39 0.55 18.82
C GLU A 60 10.45 1.94 18.15
N GLN A 61 9.41 2.77 18.29
CA GLN A 61 9.39 4.14 17.75
C GLN A 61 10.33 5.03 18.57
N LYS A 62 11.20 5.76 17.89
CA LYS A 62 12.10 6.73 18.51
C LYS A 62 11.36 8.04 18.83
N GLU A 63 11.96 8.87 19.67
CA GLU A 63 11.43 10.19 20.05
C GLU A 63 11.18 11.11 18.85
N ASP A 64 11.97 10.99 17.78
CA ASP A 64 11.81 11.77 16.56
C ASP A 64 10.65 11.29 15.67
N GLY A 65 9.98 10.19 16.03
CA GLY A 65 8.87 9.57 15.28
C GLY A 65 9.29 8.48 14.30
N SER A 66 10.59 8.22 14.15
CA SER A 66 11.14 7.23 13.19
C SER A 66 11.30 5.82 13.78
N TRP A 67 11.64 4.87 12.90
CA TRP A 67 12.15 3.54 13.24
C TRP A 67 13.43 3.28 12.46
N GLY A 68 14.45 2.72 13.11
CA GLY A 68 15.67 2.24 12.43
C GLY A 68 16.26 3.23 11.41
N ARG A 69 16.52 2.73 10.18
CA ARG A 69 16.89 3.50 8.98
C ARG A 69 15.63 3.89 8.20
N PHE A 70 15.74 4.62 7.09
CA PHE A 70 14.55 4.96 6.32
C PHE A 70 14.06 3.79 5.46
N HIS A 71 14.92 3.31 4.55
CA HIS A 71 14.59 2.27 3.56
C HIS A 71 15.65 1.15 3.51
N SER A 72 16.92 1.48 3.74
CA SER A 72 18.01 0.49 3.72
C SER A 72 17.87 -0.56 4.82
N THR A 73 17.94 -1.84 4.43
CA THR A 73 17.82 -3.01 5.32
C THR A 73 19.15 -3.46 5.91
N MET A 74 20.20 -2.62 5.84
CA MET A 74 21.45 -2.88 6.55
C MET A 74 21.18 -3.08 8.04
N LYS A 75 21.92 -3.99 8.68
CA LYS A 75 21.69 -4.38 10.09
C LYS A 75 21.66 -3.15 11.00
N THR A 76 20.49 -2.83 11.52
CA THR A 76 20.24 -1.87 12.58
C THR A 76 19.91 -2.61 13.87
N LYS A 77 20.09 -1.94 15.01
CA LYS A 77 19.57 -2.45 16.30
C LYS A 77 18.04 -2.27 16.30
N GLY A 78 17.31 -3.29 16.75
CA GLY A 78 15.85 -3.24 16.88
C GLY A 78 15.15 -4.35 16.09
N LYS A 79 13.86 -4.55 16.38
CA LYS A 79 13.02 -5.52 15.66
C LYS A 79 12.48 -4.95 14.35
N ILE A 80 12.30 -3.64 14.30
CA ILE A 80 11.75 -2.92 13.16
C ILE A 80 12.89 -2.15 12.49
N LEU A 81 13.35 -2.67 11.35
CA LEU A 81 14.59 -2.22 10.74
C LEU A 81 14.50 -0.86 10.07
N THR A 82 13.32 -0.52 9.53
CA THR A 82 13.12 0.68 8.73
C THR A 82 11.80 1.39 9.02
N THR A 83 11.82 2.72 8.87
CA THR A 83 10.63 3.58 8.99
C THR A 83 9.59 3.22 7.95
N GLU A 84 10.01 2.93 6.71
CA GLU A 84 9.10 2.43 5.67
C GLU A 84 8.35 1.18 6.15
N ALA A 85 9.06 0.14 6.58
CA ALA A 85 8.44 -1.11 7.02
C ALA A 85 7.51 -0.92 8.22
N ALA A 86 7.85 -0.02 9.15
CA ALA A 86 7.01 0.32 10.29
C ALA A 86 5.68 0.94 9.85
N VAL A 87 5.73 1.87 8.89
CA VAL A 87 4.53 2.51 8.32
C VAL A 87 3.69 1.49 7.56
N GLU A 88 4.29 0.66 6.70
CA GLU A 88 3.56 -0.40 5.98
C GLU A 88 2.88 -1.36 6.97
N ARG A 89 3.57 -1.72 8.05
CA ARG A 89 3.05 -2.57 9.13
C ARG A 89 1.89 -1.91 9.86
N GLY A 90 2.02 -0.64 10.23
CA GLY A 90 0.96 0.12 10.89
C GLY A 90 -0.32 0.19 10.06
N LEU A 91 -0.19 0.46 8.76
CA LEU A 91 -1.33 0.50 7.83
C LEU A 91 -2.01 -0.86 7.69
N ALA A 92 -1.24 -1.95 7.66
CA ALA A 92 -1.78 -3.30 7.64
C ALA A 92 -2.61 -3.62 8.89
N LEU A 93 -2.12 -3.23 10.08
CA LEU A 93 -2.82 -3.39 11.36
C LEU A 93 -4.05 -2.50 11.50
N GLY A 94 -4.16 -1.46 10.68
CA GLY A 94 -5.29 -0.55 10.66
C GLY A 94 -5.03 0.80 11.32
N LEU A 95 -3.78 1.17 11.65
CA LEU A 95 -3.49 2.51 12.15
C LEU A 95 -3.92 3.60 11.15
N GLU A 96 -4.35 4.73 11.69
CA GLU A 96 -4.87 5.89 10.98
C GLU A 96 -4.02 7.13 11.27
N ALA A 97 -4.08 8.13 10.38
CA ALA A 97 -3.27 9.36 10.52
C ALA A 97 -3.49 10.10 11.86
N SER A 98 -4.65 9.93 12.48
CA SER A 98 -5.00 10.52 13.78
C SER A 98 -4.41 9.77 14.97
N ASP A 99 -3.90 8.55 14.77
CA ASP A 99 -3.32 7.78 15.87
C ASP A 99 -1.95 8.35 16.24
N PRO A 100 -1.60 8.48 17.54
CA PRO A 100 -0.37 9.15 17.98
C PRO A 100 0.92 8.63 17.33
N ILE A 101 0.99 7.31 17.08
CA ILE A 101 2.13 6.66 16.40
C ILE A 101 2.33 7.26 15.00
N PHE A 102 1.24 7.45 14.26
CA PHE A 102 1.28 8.02 12.92
C PHE A 102 1.39 9.54 12.91
N GLN A 103 0.84 10.25 13.90
CA GLN A 103 1.11 11.70 14.03
C GLN A 103 2.60 11.98 14.20
N ALA A 104 3.29 11.22 15.04
CA ALA A 104 4.74 11.32 15.21
C ALA A 104 5.50 11.00 13.90
N ALA A 105 5.09 9.94 13.19
CA ALA A 105 5.68 9.58 11.89
C ALA A 105 5.41 10.65 10.81
N ILE A 106 4.22 11.24 10.75
CA ILE A 106 3.87 12.33 9.82
C ILE A 106 4.77 13.54 10.07
N ASN A 107 4.98 13.92 11.33
CA ASN A 107 5.89 15.02 11.69
C ASN A 107 7.33 14.72 11.24
N TYR A 108 7.84 13.51 11.54
CA TYR A 108 9.16 13.05 11.09
C TYR A 108 9.33 13.14 9.56
N LEU A 109 8.38 12.56 8.81
CA LEU A 109 8.42 12.50 7.35
C LEU A 109 8.33 13.90 6.73
N SER A 110 7.52 14.79 7.31
CA SER A 110 7.41 16.18 6.83
C SER A 110 8.72 16.93 6.98
N ARG A 111 9.41 16.75 8.11
CA ARG A 111 10.73 17.33 8.38
C ARG A 111 11.85 16.79 7.49
N LEU A 112 11.72 15.55 7.01
CA LEU A 112 12.62 15.02 5.97
C LEU A 112 12.36 15.64 4.60
N LEU A 113 11.10 15.94 4.25
CA LEU A 113 10.75 16.57 2.97
C LEU A 113 11.16 18.04 2.92
N ASP A 114 10.96 18.78 4.01
CA ASP A 114 11.35 20.20 4.09
C ASP A 114 12.86 20.42 4.29
N GLY A 115 13.62 19.35 4.58
CA GLY A 115 15.07 19.38 4.75
C GLY A 115 15.53 19.81 6.15
N SER A 116 14.63 19.96 7.11
CA SER A 116 14.96 20.24 8.52
C SER A 116 15.53 19.03 9.28
N LEU A 117 15.47 17.84 8.67
CA LEU A 117 16.15 16.64 9.14
C LEU A 117 17.02 16.02 8.06
N GLU A 118 18.18 15.50 8.47
CA GLU A 118 19.01 14.68 7.59
C GLU A 118 18.38 13.31 7.36
N PHE A 119 18.49 12.83 6.11
CA PHE A 119 18.01 11.51 5.77
C PHE A 119 18.91 10.44 6.39
N PRO A 120 18.36 9.42 7.07
CA PRO A 120 19.15 8.53 7.90
C PRO A 120 19.94 7.48 7.09
N ASP A 121 19.69 7.29 5.79
CA ASP A 121 20.41 6.28 5.01
C ASP A 121 21.71 6.83 4.40
N PRO A 122 22.77 6.01 4.29
CA PRO A 122 24.03 6.42 3.65
C PRO A 122 23.80 6.91 2.22
N PRO A 123 24.51 7.96 1.79
CA PRO A 123 24.30 8.49 0.45
C PRO A 123 24.80 7.55 -0.64
N GLU A 124 23.97 7.35 -1.66
CA GLU A 124 24.37 6.64 -2.87
C GLU A 124 25.21 7.54 -3.79
N ARG A 125 26.26 6.98 -4.40
CA ARG A 125 27.15 7.67 -5.35
C ARG A 125 26.55 7.73 -6.76
N ASN A 126 25.35 8.29 -6.89
CA ASN A 126 24.69 8.49 -8.18
C ASN A 126 23.88 9.80 -8.17
N ASN A 127 23.53 10.31 -9.36
CA ASN A 127 22.73 11.53 -9.50
C ASN A 127 21.23 11.32 -9.20
N ARG A 128 20.82 10.11 -8.81
CA ARG A 128 19.43 9.75 -8.53
C ARG A 128 19.10 9.94 -7.06
N TRP A 129 20.10 9.86 -6.19
CA TRP A 129 19.93 9.82 -4.74
C TRP A 129 19.12 10.97 -4.18
N ALA A 130 19.40 12.20 -4.61
CA ALA A 130 18.67 13.39 -4.15
C ALA A 130 17.16 13.28 -4.45
N THR A 131 16.81 12.83 -5.66
CA THR A 131 15.42 12.60 -6.08
C THR A 131 14.82 11.38 -5.37
N GLY A 132 15.61 10.31 -5.23
CA GLY A 132 15.20 9.05 -4.62
C GLY A 132 14.76 9.21 -3.17
N LYS A 133 15.56 9.89 -2.35
CA LYS A 133 15.20 10.15 -0.95
C LYS A 133 13.87 10.89 -0.84
N GLN A 134 13.70 11.97 -1.60
CA GLN A 134 12.46 12.75 -1.61
C GLN A 134 11.26 11.90 -2.04
N LEU A 135 11.42 11.06 -3.07
CA LEU A 135 10.41 10.12 -3.52
C LEU A 135 10.04 9.11 -2.42
N PHE A 136 11.02 8.49 -1.75
CA PHE A 136 10.76 7.48 -0.73
C PHE A 136 9.98 8.08 0.44
N VAL A 137 10.40 9.24 0.94
CA VAL A 137 9.71 9.95 2.03
C VAL A 137 8.30 10.37 1.62
N ALA A 138 8.15 10.99 0.45
CA ALA A 138 6.86 11.46 -0.02
C ALA A 138 5.89 10.30 -0.25
N ALA A 139 6.35 9.20 -0.84
CA ALA A 139 5.53 8.01 -1.04
C ALA A 139 5.11 7.38 0.30
N THR A 140 5.99 7.29 1.30
CA THR A 140 5.65 6.80 2.63
C THR A 140 4.62 7.71 3.32
N LEU A 141 4.82 9.04 3.29
CA LEU A 141 3.89 10.00 3.89
C LEU A 141 2.52 9.98 3.18
N ALA A 142 2.51 9.89 1.85
CA ALA A 142 1.29 9.84 1.05
C ALA A 142 0.39 8.64 1.37
N ARG A 143 0.96 7.53 1.86
CA ARG A 143 0.18 6.37 2.32
C ARG A 143 -0.51 6.58 3.67
N ILE A 144 -0.02 7.51 4.50
CA ILE A 144 -0.60 7.84 5.81
C ILE A 144 -1.54 9.03 5.69
N CYS A 145 -1.06 10.12 5.09
CA CYS A 145 -1.73 11.42 5.04
C CYS A 145 -1.63 11.99 3.60
N PRO A 146 -2.48 11.51 2.67
CA PRO A 146 -2.40 11.87 1.25
C PRO A 146 -2.62 13.37 0.98
N THR A 147 -3.32 14.06 1.87
CA THR A 147 -3.63 15.49 1.76
C THR A 147 -2.61 16.40 2.45
N HIS A 148 -1.52 15.83 2.99
CA HIS A 148 -0.49 16.64 3.65
C HIS A 148 0.22 17.56 2.67
N THR A 149 0.32 18.86 2.98
CA THR A 149 0.86 19.88 2.07
C THR A 149 2.36 19.72 1.77
N ALA A 150 3.13 19.10 2.68
CA ALA A 150 4.53 18.75 2.42
C ALA A 150 4.72 17.85 1.18
N LEU A 151 3.67 17.18 0.71
CA LEU A 151 3.70 16.35 -0.49
C LEU A 151 3.59 17.15 -1.78
N ASP A 152 3.06 18.38 -1.75
CA ASP A 152 2.55 19.08 -2.93
C ASP A 152 3.61 19.22 -4.03
N LYS A 153 4.79 19.75 -3.67
CA LYS A 153 5.92 19.90 -4.59
C LYS A 153 6.35 18.58 -5.22
N THR A 154 6.49 17.53 -4.41
CA THR A 154 6.97 16.23 -4.89
C THR A 154 5.90 15.57 -5.75
N TRP A 155 4.63 15.65 -5.35
CA TRP A 155 3.51 15.11 -6.11
C TRP A 155 3.37 15.81 -7.47
N GLU A 156 3.42 17.15 -7.52
CA GLU A 156 3.32 17.93 -8.76
C GLU A 156 4.46 17.60 -9.74
N MET A 157 5.68 17.43 -9.23
CA MET A 157 6.83 17.01 -10.04
C MET A 157 6.55 15.66 -10.70
N TRP A 158 6.11 14.65 -9.94
CA TRP A 158 5.83 13.31 -10.49
C TRP A 158 4.61 13.29 -11.41
N ALA A 159 3.57 14.08 -11.11
CA ALA A 159 2.42 14.25 -11.99
C ALA A 159 2.81 14.91 -13.31
N THR A 160 3.74 15.87 -13.28
CA THR A 160 4.30 16.52 -14.47
C THR A 160 5.14 15.55 -15.30
N ILE A 161 5.97 14.73 -14.66
CA ILE A 161 6.72 13.67 -15.34
C ILE A 161 5.75 12.71 -16.03
N ALA A 162 4.73 12.21 -15.32
CA ALA A 162 3.71 11.33 -15.91
C ALA A 162 3.01 12.00 -17.10
N LYS A 163 2.59 13.27 -16.96
CA LYS A 163 1.95 14.02 -18.04
C LYS A 163 2.81 14.11 -19.29
N GLN A 164 4.11 14.39 -19.15
CA GLN A 164 5.04 14.47 -20.27
C GLN A 164 5.27 13.10 -20.92
N THR A 165 5.48 12.06 -20.11
CA THR A 165 5.69 10.67 -20.57
C THR A 165 4.54 10.14 -21.40
N PHE A 166 3.30 10.50 -21.07
CA PHE A 166 2.08 9.99 -21.71
C PHE A 166 1.40 11.02 -22.63
N THR A 167 2.14 12.02 -23.12
CA THR A 167 1.58 13.08 -23.99
C THR A 167 0.89 12.50 -25.24
N SER A 168 1.41 11.40 -25.79
CA SER A 168 0.84 10.69 -26.95
C SER A 168 -0.32 9.75 -26.60
N GLY A 169 -0.69 9.64 -25.33
CA GLY A 169 -1.65 8.66 -24.80
C GLY A 169 -1.05 7.27 -24.55
N LYS A 170 0.25 7.07 -24.79
CA LYS A 170 0.98 5.82 -24.52
C LYS A 170 2.30 6.13 -23.82
N TYR A 171 2.86 5.14 -23.11
CA TYR A 171 4.16 5.28 -22.47
C TYR A 171 5.27 5.52 -23.50
N ASP A 172 5.96 6.64 -23.39
CA ASP A 172 7.15 6.98 -24.17
C ASP A 172 8.40 7.02 -23.25
N PRO A 173 9.32 6.05 -23.34
CA PRO A 173 10.51 6.01 -22.49
C PRO A 173 11.46 7.19 -22.72
N GLU A 174 11.53 7.73 -23.94
CA GLU A 174 12.38 8.88 -24.24
C GLU A 174 11.77 10.16 -23.68
N ALA A 175 10.43 10.28 -23.69
CA ALA A 175 9.74 11.38 -23.02
C ALA A 175 9.95 11.35 -21.50
N GLU A 176 9.88 10.17 -20.87
CA GLU A 176 10.17 10.02 -19.44
C GLU A 176 11.61 10.45 -19.11
N MET A 177 12.58 9.99 -19.91
CA MET A 177 13.99 10.37 -19.74
C MET A 177 14.19 11.89 -19.84
N ARG A 178 13.58 12.54 -20.84
CA ARG A 178 13.64 14.01 -21.00
C ARG A 178 12.99 14.73 -19.83
N ALA A 179 11.83 14.28 -19.38
CA ALA A 179 11.11 14.87 -18.26
C ALA A 179 11.94 14.83 -16.97
N HIS A 180 12.57 13.69 -16.67
CA HIS A 180 13.47 13.55 -15.53
C HIS A 180 14.72 14.40 -15.65
N GLN A 181 15.37 14.42 -16.81
CA GLN A 181 16.55 15.25 -17.03
C GLN A 181 16.23 16.74 -16.79
N MET A 182 15.06 17.19 -17.25
CA MET A 182 14.62 18.58 -17.09
C MET A 182 14.23 18.93 -15.66
N LEU A 183 13.48 18.05 -14.98
CA LEU A 183 12.88 18.36 -13.67
C LEU A 183 13.76 17.99 -12.49
N THR A 184 14.62 16.99 -12.64
CA THR A 184 15.40 16.43 -11.53
C THR A 184 16.90 16.33 -11.83
N GLY A 185 17.31 16.46 -13.09
CA GLY A 185 18.69 16.25 -13.53
C GLY A 185 19.17 14.80 -13.38
N ALA A 186 18.27 13.86 -13.04
CA ALA A 186 18.61 12.47 -12.75
C ALA A 186 18.40 11.57 -13.98
N SER A 187 19.26 10.56 -14.12
CA SER A 187 19.07 9.51 -15.12
C SER A 187 18.08 8.46 -14.63
N VAL A 188 17.14 8.02 -15.49
CA VAL A 188 16.13 7.01 -15.13
C VAL A 188 16.35 5.61 -15.69
N LYS A 189 17.31 5.43 -16.59
CA LYS A 189 17.60 4.13 -17.22
C LYS A 189 17.96 3.09 -16.15
N ASN A 190 17.18 2.00 -16.07
CA ASN A 190 17.32 0.93 -15.08
C ASN A 190 17.40 1.47 -13.64
N SER A 191 16.49 2.37 -13.28
CA SER A 191 16.49 3.02 -11.97
C SER A 191 15.19 2.82 -11.21
N TYR A 192 15.24 3.07 -9.90
CA TYR A 192 14.07 3.18 -9.04
C TYR A 192 13.20 4.41 -9.30
N LEU A 193 13.64 5.32 -10.18
CA LEU A 193 12.91 6.52 -10.53
C LEU A 193 11.89 6.30 -11.66
N MET A 194 11.85 5.13 -12.30
CA MET A 194 10.84 4.85 -13.33
C MET A 194 9.41 4.92 -12.79
N LEU A 195 8.48 5.44 -13.60
CA LEU A 195 7.08 5.69 -13.24
C LEU A 195 6.30 4.44 -12.79
N ASN A 196 6.72 3.24 -13.19
CA ASN A 196 6.09 2.00 -12.73
C ASN A 196 6.58 1.54 -11.35
N GLY A 197 7.48 2.27 -10.69
CA GLY A 197 7.97 1.93 -9.36
C GLY A 197 6.91 2.04 -8.27
N LYS A 198 7.01 1.19 -7.23
CA LYS A 198 6.05 1.18 -6.11
C LYS A 198 5.83 2.56 -5.47
N TYR A 199 6.87 3.39 -5.40
CA TYR A 199 6.82 4.70 -4.76
C TYR A 199 6.05 5.72 -5.57
N GLN A 200 6.28 5.74 -6.88
CA GLN A 200 5.59 6.61 -7.83
C GLN A 200 4.10 6.28 -7.82
N LEU A 201 3.76 4.99 -7.85
CA LEU A 201 2.38 4.54 -7.80
C LEU A 201 1.72 4.87 -6.46
N ALA A 202 2.41 4.70 -5.33
CA ALA A 202 1.89 5.11 -4.03
C ALA A 202 1.64 6.64 -3.98
N LEU A 203 2.59 7.44 -4.45
CA LEU A 203 2.50 8.89 -4.43
C LEU A 203 1.40 9.41 -5.38
N LEU A 204 1.43 9.01 -6.66
CA LEU A 204 0.43 9.43 -7.64
C LEU A 204 -0.96 8.91 -7.27
N GLY A 205 -1.04 7.64 -6.84
CA GLY A 205 -2.28 6.99 -6.42
C GLY A 205 -2.96 7.68 -5.25
N SER A 206 -2.18 8.24 -4.32
CA SER A 206 -2.70 8.97 -3.15
C SER A 206 -3.61 10.15 -3.51
N ARG A 207 -3.45 10.73 -4.71
CA ARG A 207 -4.28 11.82 -5.24
C ARG A 207 -4.70 11.53 -6.69
N ALA A 208 -4.98 10.28 -7.04
CA ALA A 208 -5.27 9.88 -8.41
C ALA A 208 -6.42 10.68 -9.06
N ALA A 209 -7.41 11.12 -8.28
CA ALA A 209 -8.51 11.97 -8.75
C ALA A 209 -8.07 13.35 -9.27
N SER A 210 -6.87 13.81 -8.91
CA SER A 210 -6.28 15.07 -9.39
C SER A 210 -5.53 14.90 -10.73
N LEU A 211 -5.33 13.67 -11.20
CA LEU A 211 -4.76 13.42 -12.52
C LEU A 211 -5.84 13.52 -13.60
N PRO A 212 -5.52 14.03 -14.81
CA PRO A 212 -6.41 13.91 -15.96
C PRO A 212 -6.81 12.45 -16.19
N LYS A 213 -8.11 12.17 -16.39
CA LYS A 213 -8.63 10.79 -16.54
C LYS A 213 -7.93 9.99 -17.64
N THR A 214 -7.55 10.64 -18.74
CA THR A 214 -6.83 10.01 -19.86
C THR A 214 -5.39 9.65 -19.49
N LEU A 215 -4.71 10.51 -18.73
CA LEU A 215 -3.37 10.26 -18.21
C LEU A 215 -3.38 9.10 -17.21
N GLU A 216 -4.29 9.15 -16.24
CA GLU A 216 -4.42 8.11 -15.22
C GLU A 216 -4.71 6.74 -15.87
N PHE A 217 -5.66 6.68 -16.79
CA PHE A 217 -5.95 5.45 -17.54
C PHE A 217 -4.71 4.93 -18.30
N ALA A 218 -4.00 5.79 -19.04
CA ALA A 218 -2.83 5.38 -19.81
C ALA A 218 -1.68 4.87 -18.94
N LEU A 219 -1.48 5.49 -17.77
CA LEU A 219 -0.50 5.03 -16.78
C LEU A 219 -0.84 3.61 -16.29
N ILE A 220 -2.10 3.38 -15.90
CA ILE A 220 -2.51 2.09 -15.34
C ILE A 220 -2.56 1.00 -16.40
N ASP A 221 -3.03 1.31 -17.61
CA ASP A 221 -2.97 0.39 -18.75
C ASP A 221 -1.53 -0.09 -19.01
N TRP A 222 -0.58 0.85 -19.06
CA TRP A 222 0.83 0.53 -19.23
C TRP A 222 1.37 -0.34 -18.10
N VAL A 223 1.17 0.05 -16.83
CA VAL A 223 1.68 -0.71 -15.69
C VAL A 223 1.07 -2.12 -15.64
N TRP A 224 -0.22 -2.25 -15.91
CA TRP A 224 -0.92 -3.54 -15.87
C TRP A 224 -0.34 -4.54 -16.87
N HIS A 225 -0.06 -4.08 -18.09
CA HIS A 225 0.42 -4.94 -19.20
C HIS A 225 1.95 -5.05 -19.27
N LYS A 226 2.71 -4.19 -18.58
CA LYS A 226 4.16 -4.26 -18.56
C LYS A 226 4.64 -5.55 -17.88
N LYS A 227 5.62 -6.23 -18.49
CA LYS A 227 6.37 -7.30 -17.82
C LYS A 227 7.06 -6.71 -16.58
N ASN A 228 6.92 -7.37 -15.43
CA ASN A 228 7.31 -6.82 -14.12
C ASN A 228 6.53 -5.53 -13.78
N SER A 229 5.20 -5.61 -13.89
CA SER A 229 4.21 -4.51 -13.77
C SER A 229 4.66 -3.39 -12.83
N VAL A 230 4.64 -3.66 -11.52
CA VAL A 230 5.10 -2.71 -10.50
C VAL A 230 6.58 -2.94 -10.19
N GLY A 231 7.42 -1.94 -10.45
CA GLY A 231 8.84 -1.92 -10.10
C GLY A 231 9.05 -2.13 -8.59
N TYR A 232 10.14 -2.82 -8.23
CA TYR A 232 10.41 -3.45 -6.92
C TYR A 232 9.58 -4.69 -6.57
N LEU A 233 8.34 -4.79 -7.04
CA LEU A 233 7.47 -5.95 -6.73
C LEU A 233 7.63 -7.06 -7.77
N GLY A 234 7.77 -6.71 -9.05
CA GLY A 234 8.15 -7.64 -10.11
C GLY A 234 7.16 -8.77 -10.35
N ILE A 235 5.88 -8.56 -10.05
CA ILE A 235 4.80 -9.50 -10.34
C ILE A 235 4.02 -9.00 -11.56
N GLN A 236 3.78 -9.88 -12.52
CA GLN A 236 2.92 -9.59 -13.66
C GLN A 236 1.45 -9.75 -13.25
N LEU A 237 0.65 -8.71 -13.48
CA LEU A 237 -0.76 -8.68 -13.05
C LEU A 237 -1.73 -9.18 -14.12
N SER A 238 -1.42 -8.96 -15.39
CA SER A 238 -2.30 -9.38 -16.49
C SER A 238 -2.39 -10.90 -16.68
N ASN A 239 -1.39 -11.64 -16.18
CA ASN A 239 -1.30 -13.08 -16.29
C ASN A 239 -0.55 -13.65 -15.06
N PRO A 240 -1.22 -13.75 -13.89
CA PRO A 240 -0.58 -14.26 -12.68
C PRO A 240 -0.12 -15.71 -12.86
N SER A 241 0.97 -16.07 -12.19
CA SER A 241 1.45 -17.46 -12.15
C SER A 241 0.43 -18.36 -11.46
N ASN A 242 0.25 -19.60 -11.94
CA ASN A 242 -0.53 -20.61 -11.22
C ASN A 242 0.16 -21.10 -9.93
N HIS A 243 1.45 -20.77 -9.77
CA HIS A 243 2.26 -21.12 -8.60
C HIS A 243 2.86 -19.87 -7.99
N PHE A 244 2.34 -19.47 -6.84
CA PHE A 244 2.91 -18.40 -6.05
C PHE A 244 3.65 -18.95 -4.83
N THR A 245 4.87 -18.45 -4.62
CA THR A 245 5.52 -18.54 -3.30
C THR A 245 4.89 -17.51 -2.35
N PRO A 246 5.03 -17.65 -1.01
CA PRO A 246 4.57 -16.65 -0.05
C PRO A 246 5.04 -15.22 -0.35
N SER A 247 6.31 -15.05 -0.77
CA SER A 247 6.85 -13.75 -1.16
C SER A 247 6.24 -13.20 -2.44
N MET A 248 5.89 -14.07 -3.40
CA MET A 248 5.21 -13.63 -4.62
C MET A 248 3.77 -13.21 -4.33
N LEU A 249 3.05 -13.91 -3.43
CA LEU A 249 1.70 -13.53 -2.99
C LEU A 249 1.70 -12.16 -2.32
N ASP A 250 2.62 -11.92 -1.38
CA ASP A 250 2.70 -10.62 -0.71
C ASP A 250 2.93 -9.49 -1.71
N ARG A 251 3.86 -9.66 -2.65
CA ARG A 251 4.14 -8.68 -3.71
C ARG A 251 2.97 -8.52 -4.68
N PHE A 252 2.24 -9.60 -4.98
CA PHE A 252 1.05 -9.58 -5.82
C PHE A 252 -0.06 -8.74 -5.19
N PHE A 253 -0.44 -9.04 -3.94
CA PHE A 253 -1.46 -8.27 -3.23
C PHE A 253 -1.04 -6.81 -3.03
N THR A 254 0.22 -6.54 -2.67
CA THR A 254 0.72 -5.16 -2.54
C THR A 254 0.62 -4.41 -3.87
N SER A 255 0.87 -5.09 -5.01
CA SER A 255 0.71 -4.47 -6.33
C SER A 255 -0.75 -4.13 -6.62
N LEU A 256 -1.68 -5.04 -6.31
CA LEU A 256 -3.12 -4.79 -6.48
C LEU A 256 -3.61 -3.65 -5.57
N GLU A 257 -3.18 -3.63 -4.31
CA GLU A 257 -3.52 -2.58 -3.34
C GLU A 257 -3.06 -1.20 -3.83
N LEU A 258 -1.83 -1.09 -4.36
CA LEU A 258 -1.30 0.16 -4.94
C LEU A 258 -2.11 0.61 -6.17
N LEU A 259 -2.39 -0.31 -7.10
CA LEU A 259 -3.17 0.04 -8.29
C LEU A 259 -4.62 0.35 -7.94
N SER A 260 -5.17 -0.23 -6.87
CA SER A 260 -6.56 -0.01 -6.46
C SER A 260 -6.87 1.42 -6.02
N CYS A 261 -5.83 2.25 -5.77
CA CYS A 261 -5.95 3.68 -5.52
C CYS A 261 -6.31 4.49 -6.79
N PHE A 262 -6.12 3.91 -7.97
CA PHE A 262 -6.34 4.58 -9.25
C PHE A 262 -7.69 4.16 -9.84
N PRO A 263 -8.66 5.06 -10.08
CA PRO A 263 -10.01 4.68 -10.50
C PRO A 263 -10.09 3.69 -11.68
N SER A 264 -9.20 3.82 -12.66
CA SER A 264 -9.20 2.97 -13.87
C SER A 264 -8.82 1.51 -13.63
N TRP A 265 -8.20 1.16 -12.50
CA TRP A 265 -7.71 -0.20 -12.21
C TRP A 265 -8.78 -1.28 -12.42
N ARG A 266 -10.05 -0.93 -12.15
CA ARG A 266 -11.21 -1.81 -12.29
C ARG A 266 -11.41 -2.33 -13.71
N LYS A 267 -11.06 -1.51 -14.71
CA LYS A 267 -11.19 -1.89 -16.11
C LYS A 267 -10.28 -3.07 -16.46
N PHE A 268 -9.24 -3.30 -15.66
CA PHE A 268 -8.26 -4.35 -15.87
C PHE A 268 -8.38 -5.50 -14.87
N ALA A 269 -8.88 -5.23 -13.66
CA ALA A 269 -8.82 -6.17 -12.54
C ALA A 269 -9.87 -7.29 -12.55
N ARG A 270 -10.89 -7.25 -13.43
CA ARG A 270 -12.00 -8.22 -13.42
C ARG A 270 -11.54 -9.67 -13.33
N ASN A 271 -10.64 -10.10 -14.20
CA ASN A 271 -10.15 -11.49 -14.21
C ASN A 271 -9.47 -11.89 -12.89
N ILE A 272 -8.79 -10.95 -12.22
CA ILE A 272 -8.16 -11.18 -10.92
C ILE A 272 -9.21 -11.26 -9.82
N ILE A 273 -10.24 -10.42 -9.87
CA ILE A 273 -11.35 -10.45 -8.91
C ILE A 273 -12.11 -11.77 -9.03
N ASP A 274 -12.42 -12.20 -10.25
CA ASP A 274 -13.06 -13.49 -10.53
C ASP A 274 -12.17 -14.64 -10.04
N TRP A 275 -10.87 -14.59 -10.32
CA TRP A 275 -9.90 -15.57 -9.80
C TRP A 275 -9.94 -15.62 -8.27
N LEU A 276 -9.89 -14.49 -7.56
CA LEU A 276 -9.93 -14.45 -6.10
C LEU A 276 -11.18 -15.17 -5.56
N TRP A 277 -12.35 -14.98 -6.16
CA TRP A 277 -13.57 -15.68 -5.73
C TRP A 277 -13.47 -17.22 -5.84
N THR A 278 -12.71 -17.73 -6.81
CA THR A 278 -12.46 -19.17 -6.97
C THR A 278 -11.42 -19.73 -5.99
N GLN A 279 -10.65 -18.88 -5.30
CA GLN A 279 -9.63 -19.31 -4.34
C GLN A 279 -10.17 -19.54 -2.92
N ARG A 280 -11.50 -19.48 -2.73
CA ARG A 280 -12.11 -19.80 -1.45
C ARG A 280 -11.99 -21.29 -1.15
N ASN A 281 -11.80 -21.62 0.13
CA ASN A 281 -11.80 -22.99 0.61
C ASN A 281 -13.24 -23.48 0.87
N ASN A 282 -13.39 -24.70 1.38
CA ASN A 282 -14.69 -25.32 1.68
C ASN A 282 -15.51 -24.60 2.78
N GLU A 283 -14.92 -23.63 3.47
CA GLU A 283 -15.58 -22.79 4.48
C GLU A 283 -15.85 -21.38 3.93
N ASP A 284 -15.71 -21.18 2.62
CA ASP A 284 -15.84 -19.89 1.94
C ASP A 284 -14.86 -18.81 2.45
N LEU A 285 -13.70 -19.20 2.95
CA LEU A 285 -12.62 -18.31 3.40
C LEU A 285 -11.40 -18.42 2.48
N TRP A 286 -10.53 -17.41 2.52
CA TRP A 286 -9.25 -17.43 1.82
C TRP A 286 -8.13 -17.89 2.73
N ASP A 287 -7.28 -18.79 2.23
CA ASP A 287 -6.05 -19.20 2.89
C ASP A 287 -5.00 -19.56 1.86
N PHE A 288 -4.04 -18.66 1.64
CA PHE A 288 -2.94 -18.88 0.70
C PHE A 288 -1.70 -19.49 1.37
N GLY A 289 -1.86 -20.06 2.57
CA GLY A 289 -0.77 -20.69 3.31
C GLY A 289 0.09 -19.68 4.07
N LEU A 290 1.35 -20.06 4.32
CA LEU A 290 2.28 -19.28 5.14
C LEU A 290 2.62 -17.92 4.53
N ARG A 291 2.95 -16.94 5.38
CA ARG A 291 3.41 -15.61 4.96
C ARG A 291 4.88 -15.64 4.58
N ALA A 292 5.32 -14.64 3.83
CA ALA A 292 6.74 -14.41 3.67
C ALA A 292 7.38 -14.07 5.04
N ASN A 293 8.61 -14.53 5.28
CA ASN A 293 9.35 -14.18 6.50
C ASN A 293 9.55 -12.67 6.65
N THR A 294 9.65 -11.96 5.53
CA THR A 294 9.82 -10.51 5.44
C THR A 294 8.49 -9.78 5.26
N SER A 295 7.35 -10.44 5.46
CA SER A 295 6.04 -9.81 5.32
C SER A 295 5.87 -8.72 6.37
N VAL A 296 5.63 -7.49 5.91
CA VAL A 296 5.21 -6.37 6.76
C VAL A 296 3.69 -6.33 6.91
N TYR A 297 2.94 -6.95 5.99
CA TYR A 297 1.48 -6.98 6.07
C TYR A 297 1.02 -7.98 7.14
N PHE A 298 1.52 -9.21 7.08
CA PHE A 298 1.10 -10.28 7.98
C PHE A 298 2.09 -10.52 9.13
N PRO A 299 1.61 -11.06 10.26
CA PRO A 299 0.22 -11.44 10.54
C PRO A 299 -0.61 -10.26 11.06
N LEU A 300 -1.92 -10.23 10.86
CA LEU A 300 -2.83 -9.33 11.58
C LEU A 300 -3.17 -9.92 12.95
N SER A 301 -3.42 -11.22 12.99
CA SER A 301 -3.64 -11.98 14.21
C SER A 301 -2.36 -12.16 15.03
N GLU A 302 -2.52 -12.38 16.33
CA GLU A 302 -1.41 -12.54 17.29
C GLU A 302 -0.54 -13.80 17.05
N SER A 303 -1.12 -14.81 16.41
CA SER A 303 -0.44 -16.07 16.12
C SER A 303 -1.10 -16.80 14.96
N TRP A 304 -0.28 -17.27 14.02
CA TRP A 304 -0.66 -18.16 12.92
C TRP A 304 -0.50 -19.65 13.25
N ARG A 305 -0.22 -20.01 14.52
CA ARG A 305 -0.19 -21.43 14.93
C ARG A 305 -1.55 -22.10 14.75
N ARG A 306 -2.63 -21.32 14.85
CA ARG A 306 -4.00 -21.76 14.56
C ARG A 306 -4.30 -21.41 13.10
N THR A 307 -4.68 -22.41 12.30
CA THR A 307 -5.11 -22.24 10.91
C THR A 307 -6.20 -21.20 10.78
N ARG A 308 -7.14 -21.16 11.73
CA ARG A 308 -8.27 -20.21 11.70
C ARG A 308 -7.84 -18.74 11.68
N HIS A 309 -6.86 -18.38 12.50
CA HIS A 309 -6.32 -17.01 12.52
C HIS A 309 -5.66 -16.63 11.20
N ARG A 310 -4.98 -17.59 10.56
CA ARG A 310 -4.37 -17.38 9.24
C ARG A 310 -5.45 -17.20 8.15
N GLN A 311 -6.51 -18.01 8.18
CA GLN A 311 -7.66 -17.87 7.30
C GLN A 311 -8.32 -16.49 7.47
N HIS A 312 -8.53 -16.04 8.71
CA HIS A 312 -9.10 -14.71 9.00
C HIS A 312 -8.23 -13.58 8.46
N ASP A 313 -6.92 -13.64 8.66
CA ASP A 313 -5.98 -12.65 8.16
C ASP A 313 -5.99 -12.54 6.63
N TRP A 314 -5.88 -13.68 5.92
CA TRP A 314 -5.96 -13.73 4.46
C TRP A 314 -7.31 -13.23 3.95
N SER A 315 -8.39 -13.71 4.54
CA SER A 315 -9.75 -13.30 4.19
C SER A 315 -9.94 -11.80 4.37
N THR A 316 -9.42 -11.21 5.46
CA THR A 316 -9.50 -9.76 5.70
C THR A 316 -8.83 -8.95 4.58
N ARG A 317 -7.63 -9.37 4.15
CA ARG A 317 -6.91 -8.70 3.06
C ARG A 317 -7.66 -8.80 1.74
N VAL A 318 -8.17 -9.99 1.40
CA VAL A 318 -8.94 -10.22 0.17
C VAL A 318 -10.27 -9.45 0.19
N LEU A 319 -11.04 -9.55 1.27
CA LEU A 319 -12.32 -8.87 1.42
C LEU A 319 -12.18 -7.35 1.31
N ALA A 320 -11.11 -6.76 1.87
CA ALA A 320 -10.85 -5.33 1.72
C ALA A 320 -10.60 -4.93 0.24
N LEU A 321 -9.87 -5.75 -0.50
CA LEU A 321 -9.63 -5.53 -1.93
C LEU A 321 -10.90 -5.71 -2.76
N LEU A 322 -11.67 -6.77 -2.51
CA LEU A 322 -12.96 -7.01 -3.15
C LEU A 322 -13.95 -5.88 -2.87
N ARG A 323 -14.06 -5.44 -1.60
CA ARG A 323 -14.91 -4.31 -1.21
C ARG A 323 -14.53 -3.06 -1.99
N ASN A 324 -13.23 -2.73 -2.05
CA ASN A 324 -12.77 -1.59 -2.84
C ASN A 324 -13.21 -1.71 -4.31
N TYR A 325 -13.02 -2.89 -4.94
CA TYR A 325 -13.42 -3.12 -6.33
C TYR A 325 -14.92 -2.90 -6.58
N TYR A 326 -15.82 -3.44 -5.75
CA TYR A 326 -17.26 -3.34 -6.00
C TYR A 326 -17.87 -2.01 -5.55
N GLU A 327 -17.39 -1.38 -4.47
CA GLU A 327 -18.00 -0.16 -3.91
C GLU A 327 -18.02 1.01 -4.89
N THR A 328 -16.93 1.25 -5.60
CA THR A 328 -16.86 2.39 -6.54
C THR A 328 -17.51 2.06 -7.90
N GLN A 329 -18.01 0.84 -8.14
CA GLN A 329 -18.92 0.56 -9.28
C GLN A 329 -20.30 1.19 -9.03
N ASN A 330 -20.78 1.17 -7.77
CA ASN A 330 -22.08 1.74 -7.40
C ASN A 330 -22.08 3.27 -7.39
N LYS A 331 -20.91 3.93 -7.42
CA LYS A 331 -20.80 5.40 -7.56
C LYS A 331 -20.75 5.86 -9.03
N LEU A 332 -20.68 4.93 -9.98
CA LEU A 332 -20.59 5.18 -11.43
C LEU A 332 -21.85 4.74 -12.19
N LYS A 333 -22.80 4.12 -11.50
CA LYS A 333 -24.20 3.97 -11.94
C LYS A 333 -24.99 5.13 -11.37
#